data_AF-A0A2W4LBB5-F1
#
_entry.id   AF-A0A2W4LBB5-F1
#
_cell.length_a   1.000
_cell.length_b   1.000
_cell.length_c   1.000
_cell.angle_alpha   90.00
_cell.angle_beta   90.00
_cell.angle_gamma   90.00
#
_symmetry.space_group_name_H-M   'P 1'
#
loop_
_entity.id
_entity.type
_entity.pdbx_description
1 polymer ?
#
loop_
_entity_poly.entity_id
_entity_poly.type
_entity_poly.pdbx_seq_one_letter_code
_entity_poly.pdbx_strand_id
1 'polypeptide(L)'
;MSSTSSRAFALSLLLGSLPLGLLGCADRPVTVQVRSLRASGDVTFVCRTRDGESLPVRECNLDSLGRGERNLFALVTQMGTGEVAFINVPYNPNALASDEGVIDLDPWTPAFGFARIGERPGEIVSTPGGRASFVGVAEPGRPGIFALPTSCLDAPRRDELPRDLTSWPACSLPAAPGGLAMAIDPPAEDGTVA
;
A
#
# COMPACT_ATOMS: atom_id res chain seq x y z
N MET A 1 -0.93 -41.11 79.78
CA MET A 1 -1.34 -42.53 79.88
C MET A 1 -2.59 -42.71 79.02
N SER A 2 -2.58 -43.70 78.11
CA SER A 2 -3.66 -44.13 77.20
C SER A 2 -4.14 -43.12 76.15
N SER A 3 -4.47 -43.45 74.90
CA SER A 3 -4.51 -44.74 74.20
C SER A 3 -4.57 -44.47 72.68
N THR A 4 -4.04 -45.41 71.91
CA THR A 4 -3.99 -45.57 70.44
C THR A 4 -5.35 -45.58 69.73
N SER A 5 -5.38 -45.24 68.43
CA SER A 5 -6.01 -46.10 67.40
C SER A 5 -5.73 -45.62 65.95
N SER A 6 -5.10 -46.48 65.17
CA SER A 6 -4.89 -46.39 63.71
C SER A 6 -6.12 -46.82 62.92
N ARG A 7 -6.38 -46.20 61.76
CA ARG A 7 -7.02 -46.87 60.62
C ARG A 7 -6.40 -46.42 59.29
N ALA A 8 -5.93 -47.42 58.55
CA ALA A 8 -5.41 -47.38 57.20
C ALA A 8 -6.54 -47.39 56.15
N PHE A 9 -6.32 -46.79 54.98
CA PHE A 9 -6.94 -47.05 53.67
C PHE A 9 -6.20 -46.10 52.68
N ALA A 10 -5.94 -46.35 51.40
CA ALA A 10 -5.85 -47.52 50.53
C ALA A 10 -5.28 -46.97 49.21
N LEU A 11 -4.32 -47.67 48.59
CA LEU A 11 -3.72 -47.33 47.30
C LEU A 11 -4.79 -47.33 46.19
N SER A 12 -4.91 -46.25 45.42
CA SER A 12 -5.68 -46.23 44.17
C SER A 12 -4.74 -46.07 42.97
N LEU A 13 -4.62 -47.14 42.19
CA LEU A 13 -4.12 -47.11 40.82
C LEU A 13 -5.13 -46.37 39.93
N LEU A 14 -4.68 -45.40 39.13
CA LEU A 14 -5.42 -44.92 37.96
C LEU A 14 -4.52 -44.91 36.73
N LEU A 15 -5.08 -45.54 35.69
CA LEU A 15 -4.51 -45.94 34.43
C LEU A 15 -4.12 -44.74 33.55
N GLY A 16 -2.98 -44.87 32.87
CA GLY A 16 -2.55 -43.97 31.81
C GLY A 16 -3.37 -44.14 30.54
N SER A 17 -3.72 -43.01 29.92
CA SER A 17 -4.20 -42.91 28.54
C SER A 17 -3.28 -41.93 27.80
N LEU A 18 -2.56 -42.42 26.79
CA LEU A 18 -1.78 -41.61 25.85
C LEU A 18 -2.71 -41.09 24.75
N PRO A 19 -2.87 -39.76 24.55
CA PRO A 19 -3.50 -39.26 23.35
C PRO A 19 -2.49 -39.24 22.19
N LEU A 20 -2.80 -39.97 21.12
CA LEU A 20 -2.18 -39.81 19.79
C LEU A 20 -2.55 -38.42 19.26
N GLY A 21 -1.63 -37.46 19.39
CA GLY A 21 -1.77 -36.13 18.80
C GLY A 21 -1.66 -36.20 17.28
N LEU A 22 -2.76 -35.89 16.60
CA LEU A 22 -2.80 -35.56 15.18
C LEU A 22 -1.89 -34.35 14.92
N LEU A 23 -0.75 -34.57 14.27
CA LEU A 23 0.08 -33.51 13.69
C LEU A 23 -0.60 -32.97 12.42
N GLY A 24 -1.66 -32.18 12.60
CA GLY A 24 -2.14 -31.29 11.56
C GLY A 24 -1.17 -30.12 11.43
N CYS A 25 -0.76 -29.79 10.21
CA CYS A 25 -0.04 -28.53 9.93
C CYS A 25 -0.95 -27.38 10.35
N ALA A 26 -0.69 -26.80 11.52
CA ALA A 26 -1.28 -25.53 11.88
C ALA A 26 -0.57 -24.48 11.03
N ASP A 27 -1.23 -24.02 9.96
CA ASP A 27 -0.90 -22.75 9.32
C ASP A 27 -1.03 -21.68 10.40
N ARG A 28 0.11 -21.29 10.98
CA ARG A 28 0.15 -20.16 11.89
C ARG A 28 -0.01 -18.92 11.01
N PRO A 29 -1.08 -18.12 11.18
CA PRO A 29 -1.17 -16.86 10.47
C PRO A 29 0.04 -16.02 10.88
N VAL A 30 0.98 -15.83 9.96
CA VAL A 30 2.12 -14.96 10.16
C VAL A 30 1.57 -13.54 10.11
N THR A 31 1.33 -12.95 11.27
CA THR A 31 1.01 -11.53 11.37
C THR A 31 2.27 -10.76 10.99
N VAL A 32 2.44 -10.45 9.70
CA VAL A 32 3.48 -9.55 9.24
C VAL A 32 3.12 -8.18 9.79
N GLN A 33 3.83 -7.71 10.82
CA GLN A 33 3.74 -6.30 11.19
C GLN A 33 4.23 -5.49 10.00
N VAL A 34 3.28 -4.88 9.29
CA VAL A 34 3.49 -4.05 8.12
C VAL A 34 4.31 -2.84 8.58
N ARG A 35 5.65 -2.96 8.53
CA ARG A 35 6.60 -1.87 8.83
C ARG A 35 6.49 -0.70 7.84
N SER A 36 5.60 -0.81 6.85
CA SER A 36 5.54 -0.06 5.59
C SER A 36 4.93 1.34 5.67
N LEU A 37 4.56 1.83 6.87
CA LEU A 37 3.95 3.16 7.04
C LEU A 37 4.65 4.02 8.11
N ARG A 38 5.84 3.62 8.57
CA ARG A 38 6.57 4.41 9.56
C ARG A 38 7.09 5.68 8.87
N ALA A 39 6.41 6.81 9.11
CA ALA A 39 6.56 8.10 8.43
C ALA A 39 5.90 8.19 7.03
N SER A 40 4.72 7.57 6.86
CA SER A 40 3.84 7.90 5.74
C SER A 40 3.42 9.37 5.79
N GLY A 41 3.54 10.05 4.66
CA GLY A 41 3.07 11.42 4.46
C GLY A 41 1.71 11.45 3.79
N ASP A 42 1.58 12.31 2.79
CA ASP A 42 0.35 12.55 2.05
C ASP A 42 0.03 11.44 1.04
N VAL A 43 -1.24 11.37 0.64
CA VAL A 43 -1.79 10.34 -0.25
C VAL A 43 -2.60 10.93 -1.41
N THR A 44 -2.43 10.33 -2.59
CA THR A 44 -3.28 10.62 -3.75
C THR A 44 -3.72 9.32 -4.43
N PHE A 45 -4.78 9.39 -5.23
CA PHE A 45 -5.34 8.23 -5.92
C PHE A 45 -5.26 8.39 -7.43
N VAL A 46 -4.97 7.30 -8.12
CA VAL A 46 -5.05 7.22 -9.58
C VAL A 46 -5.83 5.98 -10.01
N CYS A 47 -6.60 6.11 -11.07
CA CYS A 47 -7.31 4.99 -11.68
C CYS A 47 -6.61 4.58 -12.97
N ARG A 48 -6.49 3.28 -13.19
CA ARG A 48 -5.88 2.74 -14.40
C ARG A 48 -6.58 1.48 -14.88
N THR A 49 -6.69 1.29 -16.19
CA THR A 49 -7.12 0.02 -16.76
C THR A 49 -6.02 -1.04 -16.61
N ARG A 50 -6.38 -2.31 -16.82
CA ARG A 50 -5.41 -3.41 -16.90
C ARG A 50 -4.35 -3.20 -17.98
N ASP A 51 -4.71 -2.52 -19.06
CA ASP A 51 -3.82 -2.24 -20.19
C ASP A 51 -2.91 -1.01 -19.96
N GLY A 52 -3.04 -0.34 -18.81
CA GLY A 52 -2.19 0.78 -18.41
C GLY A 52 -2.75 2.16 -18.75
N GLU A 53 -3.98 2.25 -19.27
CA GLU A 53 -4.63 3.53 -19.59
C GLU A 53 -5.11 4.23 -18.31
N SER A 54 -4.71 5.48 -18.13
CA SER A 54 -5.13 6.31 -17.00
C SER A 54 -6.55 6.85 -17.19
N LEU A 55 -7.34 6.77 -16.12
CA LEU A 55 -8.71 7.27 -16.08
C LEU A 55 -8.90 8.25 -14.91
N PRO A 56 -9.91 9.13 -14.99
CA PRO A 56 -10.36 9.88 -13.82
C PRO A 56 -10.72 8.95 -12.66
N VAL A 57 -10.37 9.33 -11.42
CA VAL A 57 -10.61 8.50 -10.22
C VAL A 57 -12.08 8.13 -10.05
N ARG A 58 -13.00 9.04 -10.42
CA ARG A 58 -14.46 8.79 -10.40
C ARG A 58 -14.92 7.65 -11.33
N GLU A 59 -14.10 7.28 -12.31
CA GLU A 59 -14.36 6.19 -13.24
C GLU A 59 -13.77 4.86 -12.76
N CYS A 60 -12.96 4.87 -11.70
CA CYS A 60 -12.71 3.69 -10.88
C CYS A 60 -13.95 3.42 -10.04
N ASN A 61 -15.00 2.92 -10.71
CA ASN A 61 -16.22 2.50 -10.06
C ASN A 61 -15.91 1.26 -9.21
N LEU A 62 -15.72 1.48 -7.91
CA LEU A 62 -15.43 0.42 -6.94
C LEU A 62 -16.59 -0.59 -6.84
N ASP A 63 -17.82 -0.19 -7.14
CA ASP A 63 -19.03 -1.02 -7.03
C ASP A 63 -19.19 -1.99 -8.22
N SER A 64 -18.52 -1.72 -9.35
CA SER A 64 -18.59 -2.52 -10.58
C SER A 64 -17.37 -3.41 -10.82
N LEU A 65 -16.47 -3.54 -9.83
CA LEU A 65 -15.18 -4.26 -9.93
C LEU A 65 -15.31 -5.79 -9.99
N GLY A 66 -16.36 -6.30 -10.62
CA GLY A 66 -16.56 -7.72 -10.89
C GLY A 66 -15.71 -8.29 -12.02
N ARG A 67 -14.69 -7.59 -12.56
CA ARG A 67 -13.91 -8.12 -13.70
C ARG A 67 -12.43 -7.72 -13.82
N GLY A 68 -11.82 -7.05 -12.84
CA GLY A 68 -10.37 -6.77 -12.86
C GLY A 68 -9.88 -5.93 -14.05
N GLU A 69 -10.77 -5.17 -14.69
CA GLU A 69 -10.45 -4.34 -15.87
C GLU A 69 -9.90 -2.97 -15.47
N ARG A 70 -10.15 -2.53 -14.22
CA ARG A 70 -9.72 -1.24 -13.67
C ARG A 70 -9.17 -1.46 -12.26
N ASN A 71 -8.10 -0.76 -11.95
CA ASN A 71 -7.39 -0.82 -10.67
C ASN A 71 -7.29 0.59 -10.09
N LEU A 72 -7.64 0.72 -8.82
CA LEU A 72 -7.42 1.94 -8.04
C LEU A 72 -6.08 1.81 -7.33
N PHE A 73 -5.18 2.75 -7.57
CA PHE A 73 -3.91 2.82 -6.85
C PHE A 73 -3.92 3.98 -5.87
N ALA A 74 -3.49 3.70 -4.64
CA ALA A 74 -3.13 4.71 -3.65
C ALA A 74 -1.62 4.95 -3.73
N LEU A 75 -1.22 6.21 -3.94
CA LEU A 75 0.17 6.64 -3.92
C LEU A 75 0.42 7.38 -2.61
N VAL A 76 1.33 6.85 -1.80
CA VAL A 76 1.60 7.32 -0.43
C VAL A 76 3.07 7.70 -0.34
N THR A 77 3.34 8.96 0.02
CA THR A 77 4.71 9.41 0.25
C THR A 77 5.28 8.75 1.51
N GLN A 78 6.55 8.35 1.47
CA GLN A 78 7.29 7.72 2.57
C GLN A 78 8.46 8.62 2.95
N MET A 79 8.22 9.52 3.90
CA MET A 79 9.18 10.57 4.28
C MET A 79 10.51 10.00 4.77
N GLY A 80 10.45 8.85 5.47
CA GLY A 80 11.62 8.22 6.06
C GLY A 80 12.51 7.47 5.07
N THR A 81 11.98 7.02 3.93
CA THR A 81 12.75 6.26 2.92
C THR A 81 12.99 7.02 1.62
N GLY A 82 12.37 8.19 1.44
CA GLY A 82 12.53 8.99 0.23
C GLY A 82 11.79 8.40 -0.98
N GLU A 83 10.68 7.72 -0.73
CA GLU A 83 9.95 6.93 -1.72
C GLU A 83 8.47 7.33 -1.79
N VAL A 84 7.82 6.95 -2.89
CA VAL A 84 6.37 6.87 -2.99
C VAL A 84 6.00 5.40 -3.07
N ALA A 85 5.22 4.92 -2.10
CA ALA A 85 4.59 3.62 -2.18
C ALA A 85 3.37 3.71 -3.10
N PHE A 86 3.28 2.86 -4.12
CA PHE A 86 2.06 2.70 -4.92
C PHE A 86 1.41 1.38 -4.54
N ILE A 87 0.16 1.43 -4.11
CA ILE A 87 -0.57 0.30 -3.53
C ILE A 87 -1.82 0.06 -4.37
N ASN A 88 -1.97 -1.15 -4.90
CA ASN A 88 -3.21 -1.54 -5.55
C ASN A 88 -4.27 -1.76 -4.46
N VAL A 89 -5.37 -1.01 -4.52
CA VAL A 89 -6.47 -1.10 -3.56
C VAL A 89 -7.44 -2.18 -4.05
N PRO A 90 -7.46 -3.37 -3.42
CA PRO A 90 -8.33 -4.45 -3.88
C PRO A 90 -9.80 -4.09 -3.66
N TYR A 91 -10.65 -4.55 -4.58
CA TYR A 91 -12.09 -4.58 -4.37
C TYR A 91 -12.43 -5.68 -3.37
N ASN A 92 -13.11 -5.34 -2.28
CA ASN A 92 -13.75 -6.34 -1.44
C ASN A 92 -15.18 -5.89 -1.08
N PRO A 93 -16.22 -6.39 -1.77
CA PRO A 93 -17.61 -6.04 -1.46
C PRO A 93 -18.06 -6.54 -0.08
N ASN A 94 -17.30 -7.46 0.52
CA ASN A 94 -17.58 -8.03 1.85
C ASN A 94 -16.70 -7.41 2.96
N ALA A 95 -15.71 -6.56 2.63
CA ALA A 95 -14.84 -5.91 3.64
C ALA A 95 -15.58 -4.93 4.54
N LEU A 96 -16.82 -4.54 4.18
CA LEU A 96 -17.69 -3.75 5.05
C LEU A 96 -18.37 -4.59 6.14
N ALA A 97 -18.22 -5.92 6.12
CA ALA A 97 -18.87 -6.84 7.07
C ALA A 97 -17.88 -7.71 7.89
N SER A 98 -16.58 -7.59 7.67
CA SER A 98 -15.55 -8.31 8.42
C SER A 98 -14.34 -7.42 8.66
N ASP A 99 -13.84 -7.39 9.89
CA ASP A 99 -12.63 -6.68 10.36
C ASP A 99 -11.31 -7.09 9.63
N GLU A 100 -11.39 -7.82 8.52
CA GLU A 100 -10.28 -8.35 7.71
C GLU A 100 -10.26 -7.70 6.33
N GLY A 101 -10.16 -6.37 6.29
CA GLY A 101 -10.17 -5.58 5.06
C GLY A 101 -8.90 -4.79 4.84
N VAL A 102 -7.72 -5.40 4.97
CA VAL A 102 -6.45 -4.69 4.74
C VAL A 102 -5.47 -5.59 3.97
N ILE A 103 -5.35 -5.27 2.68
CA ILE A 103 -4.37 -5.79 1.71
C ILE A 103 -4.61 -7.25 1.31
N ASP A 104 -5.15 -7.43 0.09
CA ASP A 104 -5.12 -8.69 -0.62
C ASP A 104 -3.66 -9.01 -0.95
N LEU A 105 -3.13 -10.05 -0.32
CA LEU A 105 -1.80 -10.59 -0.55
C LEU A 105 -1.88 -11.72 -1.59
N ASP A 106 -2.55 -11.49 -2.73
CA ASP A 106 -2.40 -12.37 -3.88
C ASP A 106 -0.93 -12.33 -4.35
N PRO A 107 -0.17 -13.43 -4.28
CA PRO A 107 1.24 -13.47 -4.70
C PRO A 107 1.44 -13.21 -6.19
N TRP A 108 0.39 -13.30 -7.02
CA TRP A 108 0.46 -13.08 -8.47
C TRP A 108 0.03 -11.70 -8.95
N THR A 109 -0.46 -10.86 -8.05
CA THR A 109 -0.75 -9.45 -8.32
C THR A 109 0.06 -8.63 -7.32
N PRO A 110 1.21 -8.01 -7.71
CA PRO A 110 2.02 -7.26 -6.74
C PRO A 110 1.16 -6.15 -6.11
N ALA A 111 0.75 -6.36 -4.86
CA ALA A 111 -0.22 -5.53 -4.16
C ALA A 111 0.33 -4.12 -3.88
N PHE A 112 1.65 -3.94 -3.95
CA PHE A 112 2.33 -2.66 -3.80
C PHE A 112 3.73 -2.65 -4.43
N GLY A 113 4.29 -1.46 -4.62
CA GLY A 113 5.69 -1.23 -4.93
C GLY A 113 6.16 0.15 -4.46
N PHE A 114 7.45 0.46 -4.67
CA PHE A 114 8.06 1.70 -4.21
C PHE A 114 8.83 2.39 -5.35
N ALA A 115 8.60 3.68 -5.51
CA ALA A 115 9.32 4.54 -6.44
C ALA A 115 10.20 5.52 -5.64
N ARG A 116 11.52 5.43 -5.77
CA ARG A 116 12.44 6.41 -5.19
C ARG A 116 12.24 7.77 -5.84
N ILE A 117 12.02 8.81 -5.05
CA ILE A 117 11.68 10.15 -5.55
C ILE A 117 12.59 11.27 -5.01
N GLY A 118 13.27 11.03 -3.89
CA GLY A 118 14.22 11.96 -3.29
C GLY A 118 14.03 12.02 -1.79
N GLU A 119 14.98 12.62 -1.05
CA GLU A 119 14.86 12.67 0.41
C GLU A 119 13.71 13.62 0.83
N ARG A 120 12.95 13.21 1.86
CA ARG A 120 11.84 14.00 2.43
C ARG A 120 10.76 14.38 1.40
N PRO A 121 10.10 13.40 0.76
CA PRO A 121 8.90 13.65 -0.04
C PRO A 121 7.81 14.24 0.86
N GLY A 122 7.17 15.31 0.41
CA GLY A 122 6.11 16.03 1.11
C GLY A 122 4.74 15.72 0.51
N GLU A 123 4.08 16.76 0.00
CA GLU A 123 2.75 16.64 -0.59
C GLU A 123 2.79 15.96 -1.96
N ILE A 124 1.69 15.28 -2.30
CA ILE A 124 1.51 14.60 -3.57
C ILE A 124 0.13 14.88 -4.17
N VAL A 125 0.09 15.30 -5.43
CA VAL A 125 -1.17 15.59 -6.14
C VAL A 125 -1.22 14.87 -7.48
N SER A 126 -2.39 14.31 -7.80
CA SER A 126 -2.62 13.64 -9.09
C SER A 126 -3.41 14.51 -10.05
N THR A 127 -3.11 14.34 -11.33
CA THR A 127 -3.93 14.92 -12.40
C THR A 127 -5.38 14.44 -12.37
N PRO A 128 -6.38 15.27 -12.72
CA PRO A 128 -7.78 14.86 -12.74
C PRO A 128 -8.06 13.61 -13.58
N GLY A 129 -7.31 13.42 -14.67
CA GLY A 129 -7.36 12.22 -15.52
C GLY A 129 -6.43 11.09 -15.08
N GLY A 130 -5.77 11.21 -13.94
CA GLY A 130 -4.90 10.16 -13.38
C GLY A 130 -3.67 9.82 -14.22
N ARG A 131 -3.23 10.69 -15.13
CA ARG A 131 -2.11 10.43 -16.06
C ARG A 131 -0.74 10.50 -15.40
N ALA A 132 -0.61 11.39 -14.42
CA ALA A 132 0.59 11.55 -13.62
C ALA A 132 0.24 12.09 -12.23
N SER A 133 1.17 11.88 -11.31
CA SER A 133 1.18 12.48 -9.97
C SER A 133 2.46 13.29 -9.78
N PHE A 134 2.37 14.38 -9.03
CA PHE A 134 3.49 15.28 -8.76
C PHE A 134 3.80 15.27 -7.27
N VAL A 135 5.07 15.11 -6.93
CA VAL A 135 5.55 15.04 -5.55
C VAL A 135 6.48 16.20 -5.28
N GLY A 136 6.20 16.96 -4.23
CA GLY A 136 7.12 17.95 -3.70
C GLY A 136 8.21 17.25 -2.89
N VAL A 137 9.48 17.54 -3.17
CA VAL A 137 10.63 16.94 -2.48
C VAL A 137 11.43 18.04 -1.80
N ALA A 138 11.61 17.91 -0.48
CA ALA A 138 12.30 18.88 0.38
C ALA A 138 13.72 18.41 0.75
N GLU A 139 14.41 17.78 -0.19
CA GLU A 139 15.77 17.30 -0.03
C GLU A 139 16.75 18.49 0.14
N PRO A 140 17.57 18.51 1.21
CA PRO A 140 18.56 19.56 1.40
C PRO A 140 19.52 19.67 0.20
N GLY A 141 19.57 20.85 -0.41
CA GLY A 141 20.41 21.10 -1.59
C GLY A 141 19.84 20.58 -2.93
N ARG A 142 18.71 19.85 -2.90
CA ARG A 142 17.99 19.39 -4.10
C ARG A 142 16.46 19.50 -3.95
N PRO A 143 15.90 20.65 -3.58
CA PRO A 143 14.45 20.80 -3.56
C PRO A 143 13.90 20.80 -4.98
N GLY A 144 12.73 20.19 -5.17
CA GLY A 144 12.14 20.06 -6.50
C GLY A 144 10.74 19.47 -6.50
N ILE A 145 10.12 19.48 -7.67
CA ILE A 145 8.87 18.76 -7.95
C ILE A 145 9.18 17.67 -8.95
N PHE A 146 8.85 16.43 -8.61
CA PHE A 146 9.06 15.26 -9.45
C PHE A 146 7.72 14.76 -9.97
N ALA A 147 7.69 14.37 -11.25
CA ALA A 147 6.52 13.79 -11.88
C ALA A 147 6.64 12.27 -11.95
N LEU A 148 5.60 11.57 -11.49
CA LEU A 148 5.45 10.13 -11.60
C LEU A 148 4.34 9.85 -12.62
N PRO A 149 4.69 9.43 -13.85
CA PRO A 149 3.70 8.96 -14.81
C PRO A 149 3.00 7.70 -14.30
N THR A 150 1.68 7.64 -14.38
CA THR A 150 0.89 6.49 -13.91
C THR A 150 1.19 5.20 -14.70
N SER A 151 1.64 5.34 -15.95
CA SER A 151 2.13 4.23 -16.77
C SER A 151 3.40 3.56 -16.23
N CYS A 152 4.09 4.20 -15.27
CA CYS A 152 5.32 3.70 -14.68
C CYS A 152 5.12 3.06 -13.31
N LEU A 153 3.89 2.99 -12.78
CA LEU A 153 3.57 2.46 -11.45
C LEU A 153 3.40 0.93 -11.42
N ASP A 154 4.09 0.23 -12.31
CA ASP A 154 4.12 -1.23 -12.34
C ASP A 154 5.39 -1.77 -11.70
N ALA A 155 5.29 -3.01 -11.21
CA ALA A 155 6.49 -3.78 -10.89
C ALA A 155 7.41 -3.83 -12.13
N PRO A 156 8.73 -3.60 -11.97
CA PRO A 156 9.68 -3.72 -13.07
C PRO A 156 9.54 -5.08 -13.74
N ARG A 157 9.55 -5.13 -15.07
CA ARG A 157 9.63 -6.41 -15.79
C ARG A 157 10.98 -7.07 -15.48
N ARG A 158 11.09 -8.41 -15.60
CA ARG A 158 12.33 -9.15 -15.24
C ARG A 158 13.61 -8.58 -15.88
N ASP A 159 13.49 -7.92 -17.03
CA ASP A 159 14.61 -7.36 -17.80
C ASP A 159 14.65 -5.82 -17.77
N GLU A 160 13.80 -5.16 -16.98
CA GLU A 160 13.75 -3.70 -16.84
C GLU A 160 14.60 -3.27 -15.64
N LEU A 161 15.44 -2.24 -15.84
CA LEU A 161 16.19 -1.64 -14.73
C LEU A 161 15.21 -1.12 -13.67
N PRO A 162 15.50 -1.29 -12.36
CA PRO A 162 14.69 -0.68 -11.31
C PRO A 162 14.57 0.82 -11.54
N ARG A 163 13.34 1.34 -11.53
CA ARG A 163 13.12 2.80 -11.64
C ARG A 163 13.77 3.50 -10.45
N ASP A 164 14.57 4.51 -10.75
CA ASP A 164 15.32 5.30 -9.77
C ASP A 164 15.07 6.81 -9.93
N LEU A 165 15.78 7.64 -9.17
CA LEU A 165 15.63 9.10 -9.21
C LEU A 165 15.84 9.71 -10.60
N THR A 166 16.62 9.07 -11.47
CA THR A 166 16.88 9.55 -12.83
C THR A 166 15.77 9.20 -13.80
N SER A 167 14.86 8.31 -13.38
CA SER A 167 13.74 7.86 -14.19
C SER A 167 12.58 8.85 -14.24
N TRP A 168 12.59 9.87 -13.37
CA TRP A 168 11.47 10.79 -13.19
C TRP A 168 11.77 12.18 -13.77
N PRO A 169 10.88 12.72 -14.63
CA PRO A 169 10.93 14.14 -14.97
C PRO A 169 10.84 14.99 -13.70
N ALA A 170 11.71 15.99 -13.57
CA ALA A 170 11.78 16.83 -12.38
C ALA A 170 12.08 18.29 -12.71
N CYS A 171 11.51 19.18 -11.89
CA CYS A 171 11.83 20.61 -11.89
C CYS A 171 12.54 20.95 -10.57
N SER A 172 13.74 21.52 -10.66
CA SER A 172 14.43 22.05 -9.49
C SER A 172 13.74 23.33 -9.02
N LEU A 173 13.63 23.50 -7.70
CA LEU A 173 13.11 24.69 -7.07
C LEU A 173 14.24 25.44 -6.34
N PRO A 174 14.10 26.76 -6.13
CA PRO A 174 15.07 27.52 -5.33
C PRO A 174 14.94 27.24 -3.82
N ALA A 175 13.83 26.65 -3.38
CA ALA A 175 13.55 26.32 -1.98
C ALA A 175 12.63 25.11 -1.88
N ALA A 176 12.52 24.53 -0.68
CA ALA A 176 11.63 23.39 -0.43
C ALA A 176 10.17 23.74 -0.78
N PRO A 177 9.49 22.91 -1.58
CA PRO A 177 8.08 23.12 -1.89
C PRO A 177 7.20 23.01 -0.64
N GLY A 178 6.17 23.85 -0.58
CA GLY A 178 5.12 23.81 0.42
C GLY A 178 3.88 23.10 -0.12
N GLY A 179 2.71 23.69 0.16
CA GLY A 179 1.42 23.25 -0.36
C GLY A 179 1.40 23.03 -1.88
N LEU A 180 0.91 21.88 -2.35
CA LEU A 180 0.69 21.60 -3.77
C LEU A 180 -0.80 21.57 -4.09
N ALA A 181 -1.18 22.29 -5.14
CA ALA A 181 -2.52 22.21 -5.68
C ALA A 181 -2.44 22.10 -7.19
N MET A 182 -3.35 21.32 -7.77
CA MET A 182 -3.45 21.27 -9.22
C MET A 182 -4.33 22.41 -9.74
N ALA A 183 -3.71 23.31 -10.49
CA ALA A 183 -4.44 24.28 -11.30
C ALA A 183 -4.97 23.57 -12.55
N ILE A 184 -6.28 23.67 -12.77
CA ILE A 184 -6.91 23.28 -14.03
C ILE A 184 -7.21 24.57 -14.76
N ASP A 185 -6.60 24.75 -15.93
CA ASP A 185 -7.00 25.85 -16.80
C ASP A 185 -8.33 25.47 -17.46
N PRO A 186 -9.43 26.20 -17.18
CA PRO A 186 -10.68 25.95 -17.87
C PRO A 186 -10.50 26.26 -19.36
N PRO A 187 -11.18 25.54 -20.27
CA PRO A 187 -11.16 25.93 -21.66
C PRO A 187 -11.67 27.37 -21.79
N ALA A 188 -10.92 28.21 -22.50
CA ALA A 188 -11.40 29.52 -22.91
C ALA A 188 -12.65 29.36 -23.79
N GLU A 189 -13.47 30.41 -23.92
CA GLU A 189 -14.71 30.35 -24.72
C GLU A 189 -14.47 29.99 -26.20
N ASP A 190 -13.23 30.11 -26.68
CA ASP A 190 -12.79 29.72 -28.03
C ASP A 190 -12.17 28.30 -28.11
N GLY A 191 -12.17 27.56 -27.00
CA GLY A 191 -11.63 26.21 -26.91
C GLY A 191 -10.11 26.12 -26.78
N THR A 192 -9.41 27.25 -26.60
CA THR A 192 -7.98 27.24 -26.28
C THR A 192 -7.73 26.95 -24.80
N VAL A 193 -6.59 26.33 -24.52
CA VAL A 193 -6.03 26.15 -23.17
C VAL A 193 -4.80 27.06 -23.13
N ALA A 194 -4.69 27.90 -22.11
CA ALA A 194 -3.61 28.89 -21.93
C ALA A 194 -2.27 28.25 -21.55
#